data_AF-A0A380JDX3-F1
#
_entry.id   AF-A0A380JDX3-F1
#
_cell.length_a   1.000
_cell.length_b   1.000
_cell.length_c   1.000
_cell.angle_alpha   90.00
_cell.angle_beta   90.00
_cell.angle_gamma   90.00
#
_symmetry.space_group_name_H-M   'P 1'
#
loop_
_entity.id
_entity.type
_entity.pdbx_description
1 polymer ?
#
loop_
_entity_poly.entity_id
_entity_poly.type
_entity_poly.pdbx_seq_one_letter_code
_entity_poly.pdbx_strand_id
1 'polypeptide(L)'
;MVTKFRKRNGLYKFRELNDLHHAHDAYLVAVIATKLLNVYPKIENELVYGKYRKESFIEKLSSDKAEQRVQFYDAIMKFFDKEEKRSQDNKEILWRKQSDLKVIRDFLDKGQVNVVRKTEKSTQGIDKKAKRNYGLFKETITKNNKHAKESGEKFVASIPIKEKLHGKKLDVEKYGGYQGLVTSFTILIFETGKKGKSKIENIPIFDRNKFEENPKAYLKEKYPNFEDYVELPKYSLLEFKKGYRRYLVSARELHPACQFRLPKRYWKFMYKMDKMIEKGVSDDSNIREELGGVNVEKMYEGLLEYCISFMKRNCLDKTFKDKKISYSETLQKNYYDKAFSDARFSSICAVHIEFRKLLSALTTKGGSTTDFFSEKGDKPLGFRYQGTGELKPDSKTGEANATLIRQSITGLYETRIDLGKLGED
;
A
#
# COMPACT_ATOMS: atom_id res chain seq x y z
N MET A 1 -8.88 -15.69 17.53
CA MET A 1 -9.80 -16.62 16.82
C MET A 1 -9.57 -16.67 15.31
N VAL A 2 -9.65 -15.54 14.57
CA VAL A 2 -9.52 -15.51 13.08
C VAL A 2 -8.29 -16.26 12.57
N THR A 3 -7.12 -16.04 13.16
CA THR A 3 -5.89 -16.76 12.77
C THR A 3 -6.02 -18.27 12.90
N LYS A 4 -6.67 -18.76 13.97
CA LYS A 4 -6.89 -20.20 14.17
C LYS A 4 -7.91 -20.75 13.17
N PHE A 5 -9.02 -20.03 12.94
CA PHE A 5 -10.00 -20.39 11.91
C PHE A 5 -9.37 -20.48 10.51
N ARG A 6 -8.54 -19.50 10.15
CA ARG A 6 -7.80 -19.50 8.89
C ARG A 6 -6.89 -20.72 8.74
N LYS A 7 -6.09 -21.03 9.77
CA LYS A 7 -5.19 -22.19 9.79
C LYS A 7 -5.95 -23.50 9.63
N ARG A 8 -7.04 -23.71 10.39
CA ARG A 8 -7.85 -24.94 10.35
C ARG A 8 -8.49 -25.18 8.98
N ASN A 9 -8.88 -24.11 8.27
CA ASN A 9 -9.65 -24.22 7.04
C ASN A 9 -8.84 -23.97 5.75
N GLY A 10 -7.52 -23.82 5.87
CA GLY A 10 -6.63 -23.53 4.74
C GLY A 10 -6.89 -22.16 4.09
N LEU A 11 -7.38 -21.18 4.86
CA LEU A 11 -7.69 -19.83 4.38
C LEU A 11 -6.49 -18.91 4.62
N TYR A 12 -5.48 -19.06 3.78
CA TYR A 12 -4.20 -18.39 3.98
C TYR A 12 -4.29 -16.86 3.85
N LYS A 13 -3.22 -16.16 4.25
CA LYS A 13 -3.13 -14.71 4.23
C LYS A 13 -1.70 -14.31 3.92
N PHE A 14 -1.52 -13.45 2.93
CA PHE A 14 -0.22 -12.90 2.53
C PHE A 14 -0.31 -11.37 2.64
N ARG A 15 0.21 -10.82 3.75
CA ARG A 15 0.03 -9.40 4.13
C ARG A 15 0.86 -8.46 3.26
N GLU A 16 1.91 -9.01 2.69
CA GLU A 16 2.92 -8.33 1.89
C GLU A 16 2.48 -8.15 0.44
N LEU A 17 1.35 -8.72 0.00
CA LEU A 17 0.90 -8.70 -1.40
C LEU A 17 -0.05 -7.54 -1.70
N ASN A 18 -0.98 -7.27 -0.79
CA ASN A 18 -2.00 -6.26 -0.95
C ASN A 18 -2.69 -5.96 0.37
N ASP A 19 -3.48 -4.89 0.38
CA ASP A 19 -4.20 -4.43 1.57
C ASP A 19 -5.58 -5.13 1.72
N LEU A 20 -5.95 -6.04 0.80
CA LEU A 20 -7.23 -6.79 0.82
C LEU A 20 -7.40 -7.61 2.10
N HIS A 21 -6.30 -8.03 2.71
CA HIS A 21 -6.31 -8.84 3.92
C HIS A 21 -6.99 -8.16 5.11
N HIS A 22 -7.03 -6.82 5.15
CA HIS A 22 -7.78 -6.08 6.16
C HIS A 22 -9.29 -6.30 6.02
N ALA A 23 -9.82 -6.19 4.79
CA ALA A 23 -11.22 -6.47 4.50
C ALA A 23 -11.59 -7.93 4.76
N HIS A 24 -10.70 -8.85 4.37
CA HIS A 24 -10.90 -10.28 4.62
C HIS A 24 -10.92 -10.62 6.12
N ASP A 25 -10.03 -10.03 6.91
CA ASP A 25 -10.01 -10.24 8.35
C ASP A 25 -11.29 -9.66 9.01
N ALA A 26 -11.75 -8.48 8.60
CA ALA A 26 -13.00 -7.89 9.08
C ALA A 26 -14.23 -8.77 8.77
N TYR A 27 -14.33 -9.27 7.53
CA TYR A 27 -15.38 -10.21 7.13
C TYR A 27 -15.36 -11.49 7.99
N LEU A 28 -14.18 -12.10 8.18
CA LEU A 28 -14.06 -13.31 8.99
C LEU A 28 -14.39 -13.07 10.46
N VAL A 29 -14.07 -11.90 11.02
CA VAL A 29 -14.50 -11.55 12.38
C VAL A 29 -16.02 -11.58 12.48
N ALA A 30 -16.72 -10.92 11.56
CA ALA A 30 -18.19 -10.87 11.56
C ALA A 30 -18.80 -12.29 11.42
N VAL A 31 -18.29 -13.09 10.49
CA VAL A 31 -18.77 -14.47 10.28
C VAL A 31 -18.53 -15.34 11.51
N ILE A 32 -17.31 -15.32 12.06
CA ILE A 32 -16.93 -16.16 13.20
C ILE A 32 -17.74 -15.77 14.44
N ALA A 33 -17.84 -14.46 14.73
CA ALA A 33 -18.57 -13.96 15.89
C ALA A 33 -20.06 -14.31 15.80
N THR A 34 -20.70 -14.07 14.65
CA THR A 34 -22.12 -14.38 14.43
C THR A 34 -22.38 -15.88 14.59
N LYS A 35 -21.57 -16.74 13.95
CA LYS A 35 -21.73 -18.20 14.08
C LYS A 35 -21.48 -18.69 15.50
N LEU A 36 -20.50 -18.12 16.21
CA LEU A 36 -20.22 -18.47 17.61
C LEU A 36 -21.38 -18.10 18.54
N LEU A 37 -21.93 -16.89 18.41
CA LEU A 37 -23.06 -16.43 19.24
C LEU A 37 -24.32 -17.25 18.97
N ASN A 38 -24.57 -17.66 17.72
CA ASN A 38 -25.68 -18.54 17.39
C ASN A 38 -25.51 -19.95 17.98
N VAL A 39 -24.30 -20.50 17.99
CA VAL A 39 -24.03 -21.85 18.53
C VAL A 39 -23.95 -21.86 20.06
N TYR A 40 -23.43 -20.80 20.67
CA TYR A 40 -23.27 -20.68 22.11
C TYR A 40 -23.79 -19.33 22.62
N PRO A 41 -25.12 -19.08 22.66
CA PRO A 41 -25.67 -17.79 23.09
C PRO A 41 -25.20 -17.35 24.49
N LYS A 42 -24.89 -18.30 25.38
CA LYS A 42 -24.40 -18.03 26.74
C LYS A 42 -23.05 -17.30 26.79
N ILE A 43 -22.24 -17.32 25.72
CA ILE A 43 -20.95 -16.60 25.67
C ILE A 43 -21.10 -15.12 25.36
N GLU A 44 -22.33 -14.65 25.15
CA GLU A 44 -22.60 -13.25 24.83
C GLU A 44 -22.06 -12.29 25.91
N ASN A 45 -22.14 -12.70 27.18
CA ASN A 45 -21.59 -11.95 28.31
C ASN A 45 -20.06 -11.76 28.24
N GLU A 46 -19.35 -12.61 27.48
CA GLU A 46 -17.89 -12.54 27.30
C GLU A 46 -17.49 -11.73 26.06
N LEU A 47 -18.38 -11.60 25.07
CA LEU A 47 -18.05 -11.03 23.75
C LEU A 47 -18.77 -9.71 23.45
N VAL A 48 -19.94 -9.47 24.04
CA VAL A 48 -20.79 -8.33 23.74
C VAL A 48 -20.70 -7.29 24.86
N TYR A 49 -20.33 -6.08 24.48
CA TYR A 49 -20.28 -4.94 25.39
C TYR A 49 -21.64 -4.72 26.08
N GLY A 50 -21.62 -4.38 27.37
CA GLY A 50 -22.84 -4.16 28.16
C GLY A 50 -23.50 -5.43 28.70
N LYS A 51 -23.04 -6.63 28.30
CA LYS A 51 -23.51 -7.92 28.85
C LYS A 51 -22.54 -8.57 29.83
N TYR A 52 -21.45 -7.88 30.15
CA TYR A 52 -20.45 -8.35 31.10
C TYR A 52 -21.06 -8.63 32.48
N ARG A 53 -20.70 -9.76 33.07
CA ARG A 53 -21.02 -10.10 34.46
C ARG A 53 -19.73 -10.14 35.25
N LYS A 54 -19.72 -9.52 36.44
CA LYS A 54 -18.56 -9.42 37.35
C LYS A 54 -18.00 -10.78 37.79
N GLU A 55 -18.79 -11.84 37.63
CA GLU A 55 -18.35 -13.22 37.74
C GLU A 55 -18.48 -13.89 36.36
N SER A 56 -17.47 -13.72 35.51
CA SER A 56 -17.40 -14.45 34.24
C SER A 56 -17.33 -15.96 34.51
N PHE A 57 -17.83 -16.77 33.57
CA PHE A 57 -17.75 -18.24 33.70
C PHE A 57 -16.29 -18.71 33.82
N ILE A 58 -15.37 -17.95 33.20
CA ILE A 58 -13.94 -18.22 33.20
C ILE A 58 -13.29 -17.87 34.55
N GLU A 59 -13.77 -16.83 35.24
CA GLU A 59 -13.27 -16.46 36.58
C GLU A 59 -13.60 -17.48 37.67
N LYS A 60 -14.64 -18.31 37.47
CA LYS A 60 -15.01 -19.38 38.41
C LYS A 60 -14.16 -20.64 38.27
N LEU A 61 -13.31 -20.75 37.23
CA LEU A 61 -12.65 -22.01 36.85
C LEU A 61 -11.19 -22.16 37.34
N SER A 62 -10.41 -21.10 37.59
CA SER A 62 -9.16 -21.14 38.39
C SER A 62 -8.51 -19.75 38.62
N SER A 63 -7.38 -19.75 39.35
CA SER A 63 -6.48 -18.62 39.56
C SER A 63 -5.65 -18.22 38.31
N ASP A 64 -5.38 -19.14 37.37
CA ASP A 64 -4.62 -18.84 36.14
C ASP A 64 -5.54 -18.44 34.98
N LYS A 65 -5.85 -17.14 34.97
CA LYS A 65 -6.85 -16.52 34.10
C LYS A 65 -6.44 -16.50 32.63
N ALA A 66 -5.15 -16.54 32.31
CA ALA A 66 -4.68 -16.35 30.94
C ALA A 66 -4.76 -17.63 30.12
N GLU A 67 -4.26 -18.74 30.68
CA GLU A 67 -4.24 -20.03 29.99
C GLU A 67 -5.66 -20.56 29.74
N GLN A 68 -6.54 -20.48 30.75
CA GLN A 68 -7.93 -20.93 30.61
C GLN A 68 -8.71 -20.16 29.56
N ARG A 69 -8.47 -18.85 29.39
CA ARG A 69 -9.09 -18.07 28.29
C ARG A 69 -8.67 -18.62 26.92
N VAL A 70 -7.41 -18.96 26.75
CA VAL A 70 -6.91 -19.54 25.49
C VAL A 70 -7.56 -20.90 25.24
N GLN A 71 -7.59 -21.77 26.25
CA GLN A 71 -8.19 -23.10 26.18
C GLN A 71 -9.70 -23.02 25.90
N PHE A 72 -10.42 -22.13 26.59
CA PHE A 72 -11.85 -21.87 26.37
C PHE A 72 -12.12 -21.47 24.91
N TYR A 73 -11.39 -20.47 24.41
CA TYR A 73 -11.56 -20.03 23.03
C TYR A 73 -11.17 -21.10 22.01
N ASP A 74 -10.22 -21.98 22.33
CA ASP A 74 -9.90 -23.12 21.48
C ASP A 74 -10.98 -24.19 21.47
N ALA A 75 -11.55 -24.50 22.63
CA ALA A 75 -12.61 -25.47 22.80
C ALA A 75 -13.88 -25.03 22.05
N ILE A 76 -14.34 -23.78 22.25
CA ILE A 76 -15.55 -23.31 21.57
C ILE A 76 -15.35 -23.31 20.06
N MET A 77 -14.16 -23.01 19.53
CA MET A 77 -13.88 -22.99 18.09
C MET A 77 -13.89 -24.38 17.44
N LYS A 78 -13.79 -25.49 18.19
CA LYS A 78 -13.80 -26.87 17.65
C LYS A 78 -15.09 -27.22 16.90
N PHE A 79 -16.19 -26.50 17.11
CA PHE A 79 -17.42 -26.79 16.36
C PHE A 79 -17.28 -26.53 14.85
N PHE A 80 -16.39 -25.61 14.44
CA PHE A 80 -16.14 -25.36 13.01
C PHE A 80 -15.53 -26.57 12.29
N ASP A 81 -14.92 -27.50 13.04
CA ASP A 81 -14.30 -28.70 12.48
C ASP A 81 -15.35 -29.78 12.15
N LYS A 82 -16.55 -29.69 12.77
CA LYS A 82 -17.69 -30.59 12.52
C LYS A 82 -18.29 -30.34 11.14
N GLU A 83 -18.72 -31.41 10.47
CA GLU A 83 -19.40 -31.32 9.17
C GLU A 83 -20.73 -30.56 9.27
N GLU A 84 -21.47 -30.78 10.36
CA GLU A 84 -22.70 -30.08 10.65
C GLU A 84 -22.86 -29.81 12.17
N LYS A 85 -23.42 -28.65 12.51
CA LYS A 85 -23.84 -28.30 13.88
C LYS A 85 -25.26 -27.78 13.83
N ARG A 86 -26.15 -28.46 14.55
CA ARG A 86 -27.56 -28.07 14.73
C ARG A 86 -27.82 -27.45 16.10
N SER A 87 -28.84 -26.61 16.16
CA SER A 87 -29.45 -26.17 17.40
C SER A 87 -30.07 -27.36 18.15
N GLN A 88 -30.06 -27.30 19.48
CA GLN A 88 -30.68 -28.33 20.32
C GLN A 88 -32.21 -28.23 20.34
N ASP A 89 -32.74 -27.02 20.18
CA ASP A 89 -34.17 -26.75 20.42
C ASP A 89 -35.04 -27.05 19.18
N ASN A 90 -34.65 -26.51 18.02
CA ASN A 90 -35.45 -26.56 16.78
C ASN A 90 -34.78 -27.38 15.65
N LYS A 91 -33.63 -28.01 15.91
CA LYS A 91 -32.79 -28.75 14.93
C LYS A 91 -32.34 -27.91 13.71
N GLU A 92 -32.39 -26.58 13.80
CA GLU A 92 -31.91 -25.66 12.76
C GLU A 92 -30.40 -25.82 12.53
N ILE A 93 -29.96 -25.71 11.27
CA ILE A 93 -28.55 -25.84 10.90
C ILE A 93 -27.84 -24.51 11.17
N LEU A 94 -27.00 -24.48 12.21
CA LEU A 94 -26.23 -23.30 12.59
C LEU A 94 -24.91 -23.21 11.82
N TRP A 95 -24.33 -24.37 11.49
CA TRP A 95 -23.11 -24.49 10.69
C TRP A 95 -23.15 -25.76 9.86
N ARG A 96 -22.77 -25.63 8.59
CA ARG A 96 -22.49 -26.73 7.67
C ARG A 96 -21.18 -26.44 6.95
N LYS A 97 -20.14 -27.20 7.31
CA LYS A 97 -18.75 -26.91 6.94
C LYS A 97 -18.56 -26.78 5.43
N GLN A 98 -19.10 -27.70 4.65
CA GLN A 98 -18.92 -27.68 3.20
C GLN A 98 -19.55 -26.43 2.55
N SER A 99 -20.81 -26.11 2.87
CA SER A 99 -21.53 -24.99 2.26
C SER A 99 -21.07 -23.64 2.80
N ASP A 100 -20.92 -23.50 4.13
CA ASP A 100 -20.48 -22.25 4.74
C ASP A 100 -19.04 -21.91 4.33
N LEU A 101 -18.11 -22.91 4.30
CA LEU A 101 -16.75 -22.66 3.81
C LEU A 101 -16.70 -22.35 2.32
N LYS A 102 -17.61 -22.89 1.51
CA LYS A 102 -17.72 -22.52 0.10
C LYS A 102 -18.06 -21.03 -0.01
N VAL A 103 -19.09 -20.56 0.68
CA VAL A 103 -19.47 -19.13 0.70
C VAL A 103 -18.34 -18.24 1.19
N ILE A 104 -17.64 -18.65 2.27
CA ILE A 104 -16.48 -17.91 2.79
C ILE A 104 -15.35 -17.85 1.75
N ARG A 105 -15.02 -18.97 1.10
CA ARG A 105 -13.98 -19.01 0.06
C ARG A 105 -14.36 -18.16 -1.14
N ASP A 106 -15.60 -18.26 -1.61
CA ASP A 106 -16.11 -17.48 -2.73
C ASP A 106 -16.05 -15.98 -2.41
N PHE A 107 -16.36 -15.57 -1.17
CA PHE A 107 -16.21 -14.19 -0.72
C PHE A 107 -14.74 -13.73 -0.71
N LEU A 108 -13.84 -14.52 -0.13
CA LEU A 108 -12.40 -14.21 -0.10
C LEU A 108 -11.77 -14.22 -1.51
N ASP A 109 -12.37 -14.96 -2.43
CA ASP A 109 -11.98 -15.02 -3.83
C ASP A 109 -12.63 -13.90 -4.68
N LYS A 110 -13.50 -13.02 -4.14
CA LYS A 110 -14.10 -11.91 -4.92
C LYS A 110 -13.05 -10.91 -5.42
N GLY A 111 -13.11 -10.61 -6.72
CA GLY A 111 -12.15 -9.76 -7.45
C GLY A 111 -12.11 -8.31 -6.96
N GLN A 112 -13.28 -7.76 -6.65
CA GLN A 112 -13.48 -6.37 -6.34
C GLN A 112 -13.63 -6.20 -4.82
N VAL A 113 -12.72 -5.43 -4.23
CA VAL A 113 -12.75 -5.02 -2.82
C VAL A 113 -12.41 -3.54 -2.78
N ASN A 114 -13.22 -2.76 -2.08
CA ASN A 114 -12.94 -1.34 -1.90
C ASN A 114 -11.76 -1.15 -0.95
N VAL A 115 -10.63 -0.71 -1.50
CA VAL A 115 -9.47 -0.27 -0.73
C VAL A 115 -9.31 1.22 -0.97
N VAL A 116 -9.66 2.02 0.03
CA VAL A 116 -9.56 3.48 -0.01
C VAL A 116 -8.39 3.93 0.85
N ARG A 117 -7.52 4.76 0.27
CA ARG A 117 -6.52 5.49 1.03
C ARG A 117 -7.10 6.84 1.43
N LYS A 118 -7.15 7.11 2.74
CA LYS A 118 -7.66 8.39 3.26
C LYS A 118 -6.86 9.55 2.67
N THR A 119 -7.55 10.49 2.06
CA THR A 119 -6.96 11.75 1.59
C THR A 119 -6.76 12.70 2.76
N GLU A 120 -5.62 13.38 2.83
CA GLU A 120 -5.29 14.27 3.94
C GLU A 120 -4.42 15.45 3.53
N LYS A 121 -4.64 16.61 4.16
CA LYS A 121 -3.71 17.74 4.14
C LYS A 121 -2.68 17.47 5.25
N SER A 122 -1.39 17.37 4.91
CA SER A 122 -0.34 17.11 5.88
C SER A 122 -0.23 18.27 6.88
N THR A 123 -0.05 17.95 8.15
CA THR A 123 0.13 18.91 9.26
C THR A 123 1.51 18.83 9.90
N GLN A 124 2.31 17.83 9.52
CA GLN A 124 3.66 17.61 10.01
C GLN A 124 4.51 16.88 8.98
N GLY A 125 5.81 17.07 9.04
CA GLY A 125 6.83 16.27 8.37
C GLY A 125 7.24 15.07 9.22
N ILE A 126 7.79 14.04 8.58
CA ILE A 126 8.25 12.81 9.24
C ILE A 126 9.70 12.55 8.87
N ASP A 127 10.57 12.50 9.87
CA ASP A 127 11.94 12.00 9.72
C ASP A 127 11.96 10.51 10.07
N LYS A 128 11.98 9.66 9.04
CA LYS A 128 12.01 8.20 9.21
C LYS A 128 13.31 7.71 9.85
N LYS A 129 14.44 8.40 9.64
CA LYS A 129 15.74 7.97 10.20
C LYS A 129 15.81 8.30 11.68
N ALA A 130 15.42 9.51 12.04
CA ALA A 130 15.41 9.96 13.43
C ALA A 130 14.14 9.53 14.20
N LYS A 131 13.20 8.81 13.55
CA LYS A 131 11.92 8.36 14.13
C LYS A 131 11.14 9.46 14.85
N ARG A 132 11.16 10.68 14.30
CA ARG A 132 10.50 11.86 14.88
C ARG A 132 9.71 12.64 13.83
N ASN A 133 8.71 13.37 14.30
CA ASN A 133 8.00 14.33 13.46
C ASN A 133 8.66 15.71 13.58
N TYR A 134 8.49 16.52 12.55
CA TYR A 134 8.87 17.93 12.57
C TYR A 134 7.72 18.77 12.02
N GLY A 135 7.66 20.05 12.40
CA GLY A 135 6.55 20.92 12.02
C GLY A 135 6.62 21.37 10.56
N LEU A 136 7.15 22.57 10.35
CA LEU A 136 7.09 23.29 9.06
C LEU A 136 8.20 22.87 8.09
N PHE A 137 9.37 22.55 8.61
CA PHE A 137 10.60 22.22 7.89
C PHE A 137 11.55 21.44 8.81
N LYS A 138 12.64 20.89 8.26
CA LYS A 138 13.65 20.24 9.09
C LYS A 138 14.32 21.25 10.01
N GLU A 139 14.43 20.93 11.29
CA GLU A 139 14.94 21.83 12.33
C GLU A 139 16.44 22.13 12.22
N THR A 140 17.18 21.34 11.44
CA THR A 140 18.60 21.57 11.21
C THR A 140 18.81 22.79 10.32
N ILE A 141 19.51 23.80 10.87
CA ILE A 141 19.98 24.95 10.10
C ILE A 141 21.14 24.49 9.22
N THR A 142 21.02 24.69 7.91
CA THR A 142 22.08 24.42 6.95
C THR A 142 23.02 25.62 6.83
N LYS A 143 24.22 25.36 6.32
CA LYS A 143 25.19 26.39 5.97
C LYS A 143 24.61 27.36 4.94
N ASN A 144 25.28 28.50 4.77
CA ASN A 144 24.91 29.45 3.74
C ASN A 144 25.01 28.81 2.34
N ASN A 145 24.14 29.26 1.44
CA ASN A 145 24.02 28.61 0.13
C ASN A 145 25.26 28.80 -0.74
N LYS A 146 26.05 29.87 -0.54
CA LYS A 146 27.31 30.08 -1.27
C LYS A 146 28.30 28.96 -0.98
N HIS A 147 28.60 28.72 0.29
CA HIS A 147 29.51 27.64 0.67
C HIS A 147 28.94 26.26 0.39
N ALA A 148 27.62 26.07 0.54
CA ALA A 148 26.98 24.80 0.20
C ALA A 148 27.13 24.46 -1.30
N LYS A 149 27.00 25.46 -2.19
CA LYS A 149 27.22 25.27 -3.63
C LYS A 149 28.69 24.98 -3.94
N GLU A 150 29.62 25.71 -3.33
CA GLU A 150 31.06 25.51 -3.48
C GLU A 150 31.52 24.12 -3.01
N SER A 151 30.93 23.59 -1.93
CA SER A 151 31.21 22.25 -1.41
C SER A 151 30.47 21.12 -2.13
N GLY A 152 29.65 21.43 -3.14
CA GLY A 152 28.87 20.44 -3.88
C GLY A 152 27.72 19.82 -3.07
N GLU A 153 27.23 20.48 -2.02
CA GLU A 153 26.07 20.00 -1.26
C GLU A 153 24.82 19.94 -2.15
N LYS A 154 24.16 18.77 -2.17
CA LYS A 154 22.94 18.55 -2.98
C LYS A 154 21.72 19.33 -2.52
N PHE A 155 21.73 19.86 -1.29
CA PHE A 155 20.59 20.51 -0.68
C PHE A 155 21.00 21.83 -0.05
N VAL A 156 20.27 22.89 -0.38
CA VAL A 156 20.53 24.26 0.07
C VAL A 156 19.35 24.79 0.90
N ALA A 157 19.59 25.80 1.74
CA ALA A 157 18.54 26.45 2.50
C ALA A 157 17.52 27.09 1.55
N SER A 158 16.24 26.85 1.81
CA SER A 158 15.12 27.45 1.08
C SER A 158 14.35 28.47 1.92
N ILE A 159 14.54 28.48 3.24
CA ILE A 159 13.83 29.37 4.17
C ILE A 159 14.87 30.05 5.06
N PRO A 160 14.86 31.38 5.19
CA PRO A 160 15.77 32.07 6.10
C PRO A 160 15.45 31.73 7.57
N ILE A 161 16.45 31.87 8.46
CA ILE A 161 16.27 31.64 9.90
C ILE A 161 15.21 32.61 10.47
N LYS A 162 15.24 33.86 9.99
CA LYS A 162 14.24 34.91 10.25
C LYS A 162 14.12 35.78 9.01
N GLU A 163 12.95 36.39 8.79
CA GLU A 163 12.80 37.35 7.68
C GLU A 163 13.68 38.58 7.88
N LYS A 164 13.69 39.13 9.11
CA LYS A 164 14.54 40.26 9.51
C LYS A 164 15.08 40.06 10.92
N LEU A 165 16.30 40.55 11.15
CA LEU A 165 16.90 40.71 12.47
C LEU A 165 17.53 42.11 12.52
N HIS A 166 17.14 42.92 13.51
CA HIS A 166 17.57 44.33 13.63
C HIS A 166 17.39 45.14 12.34
N GLY A 167 16.23 44.99 11.68
CA GLY A 167 15.92 45.69 10.42
C GLY A 167 16.62 45.14 9.17
N LYS A 168 17.57 44.21 9.29
CA LYS A 168 18.30 43.62 8.16
C LYS A 168 17.70 42.27 7.76
N LYS A 169 17.57 42.03 6.46
CA LYS A 169 17.11 40.75 5.90
C LYS A 169 18.17 39.67 6.09
N LEU A 170 17.80 38.53 6.67
CA LEU A 170 18.71 37.38 6.84
C LEU A 170 18.62 36.49 5.60
N ASP A 171 19.35 36.85 4.55
CA ASP A 171 19.39 36.07 3.31
C ASP A 171 20.05 34.69 3.51
N VAL A 172 19.41 33.65 2.98
CA VAL A 172 19.92 32.27 2.96
C VAL A 172 21.28 32.14 2.28
N GLU A 173 21.60 33.02 1.33
CA GLU A 173 22.89 33.03 0.65
C GLU A 173 24.04 33.46 1.57
N LYS A 174 23.77 34.23 2.64
CA LYS A 174 24.78 34.70 3.59
C LYS A 174 24.75 33.94 4.91
N TYR A 175 23.55 33.67 5.43
CA TYR A 175 23.34 33.16 6.78
C TYR A 175 22.81 31.73 6.82
N GLY A 176 22.54 31.12 5.67
CA GLY A 176 21.90 29.82 5.61
C GLY A 176 20.47 29.88 6.13
N GLY A 177 19.96 28.72 6.54
CA GLY A 177 18.57 28.62 6.96
C GLY A 177 18.05 27.20 6.97
N TYR A 178 16.74 27.05 6.85
CA TYR A 178 16.06 25.77 6.91
C TYR A 178 15.84 25.18 5.51
N GLN A 179 15.75 23.86 5.48
CA GLN A 179 15.46 23.06 4.29
C GLN A 179 14.34 22.05 4.55
N GLY A 180 13.87 21.38 3.50
CA GLY A 180 12.91 20.28 3.64
C GLY A 180 11.53 20.77 4.08
N LEU A 181 11.08 21.88 3.50
CA LEU A 181 9.76 22.46 3.67
C LEU A 181 8.67 21.37 3.50
N VAL A 182 7.80 21.26 4.49
CA VAL A 182 6.74 20.25 4.51
C VAL A 182 5.59 20.72 3.64
N THR A 183 5.25 19.91 2.63
CA THR A 183 4.06 20.10 1.81
C THR A 183 2.82 19.70 2.60
N SER A 184 1.83 20.60 2.68
CA SER A 184 0.52 20.28 3.24
C SER A 184 -0.33 19.55 2.20
N PHE A 185 -0.54 20.16 1.04
CA PHE A 185 -1.26 19.57 -0.08
C PHE A 185 -0.71 20.10 -1.40
N THR A 186 -1.23 19.56 -2.49
CA THR A 186 -0.85 19.97 -3.84
C THR A 186 -2.04 20.64 -4.51
N ILE A 187 -1.78 21.57 -5.42
CA ILE A 187 -2.79 22.19 -6.27
C ILE A 187 -2.41 21.99 -7.73
N LEU A 188 -3.43 21.85 -8.57
CA LEU A 188 -3.32 21.93 -10.02
C LEU A 188 -3.91 23.27 -10.45
N ILE A 189 -3.11 24.10 -11.11
CA ILE A 189 -3.41 25.48 -11.48
C ILE A 189 -3.63 25.54 -12.99
N PHE A 190 -4.64 26.26 -13.42
CA PHE A 190 -4.97 26.54 -14.82
C PHE A 190 -4.70 28.01 -15.12
N GLU A 191 -4.07 28.30 -16.27
CA GLU A 191 -3.70 29.66 -16.69
C GLU A 191 -4.39 30.06 -18.01
N THR A 192 -4.82 31.32 -18.10
CA THR A 192 -5.53 31.88 -19.27
C THR A 192 -4.61 31.99 -20.50
N GLY A 193 -5.19 31.79 -21.70
CA GLY A 193 -4.52 32.09 -22.98
C GLY A 193 -3.46 31.09 -23.44
N LYS A 194 -3.20 30.01 -22.68
CA LYS A 194 -2.31 28.91 -23.10
C LYS A 194 -3.07 27.59 -23.00
N LYS A 195 -3.83 27.26 -24.05
CA LYS A 195 -4.53 25.97 -24.21
C LYS A 195 -3.64 24.83 -23.73
N GLY A 196 -4.10 24.09 -22.72
CA GLY A 196 -3.39 22.92 -22.19
C GLY A 196 -2.11 23.24 -21.40
N LYS A 197 -1.99 24.37 -20.67
CA LYS A 197 -0.89 24.55 -19.70
C LYS A 197 -1.39 24.58 -18.26
N SER A 198 -1.55 23.40 -17.68
CA SER A 198 -1.74 23.25 -16.23
C SER A 198 -0.40 23.20 -15.50
N LYS A 199 -0.28 23.89 -14.35
CA LYS A 199 0.88 23.82 -13.46
C LYS A 199 0.52 23.11 -12.17
N ILE A 200 1.35 22.18 -11.72
CA ILE A 200 1.17 21.50 -10.43
C ILE A 200 2.17 22.06 -9.41
N GLU A 201 1.68 22.42 -8.22
CA GLU A 201 2.50 23.01 -7.17
C GLU A 201 2.12 22.50 -5.78
N ASN A 202 3.13 22.39 -4.92
CA ASN A 202 2.94 22.09 -3.50
C ASN A 202 2.63 23.37 -2.72
N ILE A 203 1.57 23.33 -1.92
CA ILE A 203 1.30 24.33 -0.88
C ILE A 203 1.98 23.86 0.42
N PRO A 204 2.99 24.59 0.91
CA PRO A 204 3.63 24.31 2.19
C PRO A 204 2.65 24.43 3.36
N ILE A 205 2.93 23.75 4.47
CA ILE A 205 2.23 24.03 5.74
C ILE A 205 2.42 25.50 6.13
N PHE A 206 3.63 26.02 5.90
CA PHE A 206 4.00 27.41 6.16
C PHE A 206 3.06 28.43 5.48
N ASP A 207 2.68 28.20 4.23
CA ASP A 207 1.81 29.11 3.46
C ASP A 207 0.32 28.77 3.58
N ARG A 208 -0.04 27.68 4.25
CA ARG A 208 -1.40 27.12 4.23
C ARG A 208 -2.44 28.14 4.70
N ASN A 209 -2.20 28.82 5.82
CA ASN A 209 -3.17 29.77 6.36
C ASN A 209 -3.35 30.96 5.41
N LYS A 210 -2.25 31.52 4.89
CA LYS A 210 -2.29 32.61 3.89
C LYS A 210 -3.06 32.18 2.63
N PHE A 211 -2.86 30.93 2.19
CA PHE A 211 -3.59 30.38 1.05
C PHE A 211 -5.09 30.21 1.37
N GLU A 212 -5.45 29.61 2.49
CA GLU A 212 -6.84 29.32 2.86
C GLU A 212 -7.65 30.60 3.17
N GLU A 213 -7.01 31.68 3.62
CA GLU A 213 -7.64 33.00 3.81
C GLU A 213 -8.12 33.63 2.49
N ASN A 214 -7.29 33.60 1.44
CA ASN A 214 -7.67 34.11 0.13
C ASN A 214 -6.90 33.40 -1.00
N PRO A 215 -7.38 32.24 -1.47
CA PRO A 215 -6.67 31.43 -2.48
C PRO A 215 -6.44 32.19 -3.78
N LYS A 216 -7.44 32.95 -4.24
CA LYS A 216 -7.37 33.68 -5.52
C LYS A 216 -6.32 34.80 -5.46
N ALA A 217 -6.23 35.54 -4.36
CA ALA A 217 -5.21 36.58 -4.21
C ALA A 217 -3.80 35.99 -4.12
N TYR A 218 -3.62 34.92 -3.32
CA TYR A 218 -2.35 34.20 -3.23
C TYR A 218 -1.88 33.68 -4.59
N LEU A 219 -2.81 33.10 -5.38
CA LEU A 219 -2.49 32.58 -6.70
C LEU A 219 -2.23 33.68 -7.71
N LYS A 220 -3.01 34.78 -7.75
CA LYS A 220 -2.75 35.91 -8.66
C LYS A 220 -1.42 36.62 -8.39
N GLU A 221 -1.02 36.74 -7.12
CA GLU A 221 0.28 37.30 -6.72
C GLU A 221 1.44 36.51 -7.34
N LYS A 222 1.32 35.18 -7.37
CA LYS A 222 2.36 34.26 -7.81
C LYS A 222 2.26 33.86 -9.29
N TYR A 223 1.04 33.87 -9.83
CA TYR A 223 0.65 33.44 -11.16
C TYR A 223 -0.28 34.50 -11.77
N PRO A 224 0.29 35.50 -12.46
CA PRO A 224 -0.50 36.62 -13.01
C PRO A 224 -1.62 36.17 -13.97
N ASN A 225 -1.42 35.06 -14.68
CA ASN A 225 -2.39 34.51 -15.63
C ASN A 225 -3.29 33.42 -14.98
N PHE A 226 -3.38 33.36 -13.65
CA PHE A 226 -4.22 32.40 -12.96
C PHE A 226 -5.69 32.57 -13.34
N GLU A 227 -6.34 31.44 -13.66
CA GLU A 227 -7.76 31.37 -13.98
C GLU A 227 -8.51 30.56 -12.91
N ASP A 228 -8.15 29.28 -12.75
CA ASP A 228 -8.76 28.39 -11.78
C ASP A 228 -7.77 27.37 -11.21
N TYR A 229 -8.17 26.62 -10.18
CA TYR A 229 -7.37 25.57 -9.57
C TYR A 229 -8.20 24.42 -9.00
N VAL A 230 -7.57 23.26 -8.89
CA VAL A 230 -8.09 22.10 -8.17
C VAL A 230 -7.16 21.76 -7.01
N GLU A 231 -7.73 21.68 -5.80
CA GLU A 231 -7.01 21.12 -4.65
C GLU A 231 -6.90 19.60 -4.73
N LEU A 232 -5.66 19.14 -4.56
CA LEU A 232 -5.27 17.73 -4.54
C LEU A 232 -4.54 17.43 -3.21
N PRO A 233 -5.27 17.10 -2.13
CA PRO A 233 -4.69 16.59 -0.90
C PRO A 233 -3.79 15.37 -1.14
N LYS A 234 -2.93 15.06 -0.17
CA LYS A 234 -2.11 13.86 -0.20
C LYS A 234 -3.01 12.63 -0.32
N TYR A 235 -2.60 11.70 -1.15
CA TYR A 235 -3.32 10.50 -1.59
C TYR A 235 -4.57 10.74 -2.44
N SER A 236 -4.71 11.91 -3.08
CA SER A 236 -5.72 12.10 -4.12
C SER A 236 -5.59 11.03 -5.21
N LEU A 237 -6.69 10.36 -5.54
CA LEU A 237 -6.72 9.25 -6.50
C LEU A 237 -6.91 9.78 -7.91
N LEU A 238 -6.04 9.36 -8.82
CA LEU A 238 -5.99 9.77 -10.21
C LEU A 238 -6.08 8.54 -11.10
N GLU A 239 -6.97 8.54 -12.08
CA GLU A 239 -7.12 7.49 -13.09
C GLU A 239 -6.68 8.01 -14.45
N PHE A 240 -5.79 7.30 -15.14
CA PHE A 240 -5.21 7.73 -16.42
C PHE A 240 -5.87 7.01 -17.60
N LYS A 241 -5.64 7.47 -18.83
CA LYS A 241 -6.27 6.96 -20.08
C LYS A 241 -6.25 5.42 -20.28
N LYS A 242 -5.27 4.70 -19.73
CA LYS A 242 -5.19 3.23 -19.77
C LYS A 242 -5.89 2.52 -18.60
N GLY A 243 -6.67 3.24 -17.79
CA GLY A 243 -7.41 2.75 -16.62
C GLY A 243 -6.54 2.49 -15.38
N TYR A 244 -5.22 2.68 -15.45
CA TYR A 244 -4.37 2.55 -14.27
C TYR A 244 -4.52 3.75 -13.34
N ARG A 245 -4.36 3.50 -12.04
CA ARG A 245 -4.59 4.50 -11.00
C ARG A 245 -3.33 4.81 -10.22
N ARG A 246 -3.19 6.07 -9.79
CA ARG A 246 -2.12 6.57 -8.92
C ARG A 246 -2.66 7.39 -7.77
N TYR A 247 -1.96 7.36 -6.65
CA TYR A 247 -2.14 8.30 -5.55
C TYR A 247 -1.14 9.45 -5.70
N LEU A 248 -1.62 10.68 -5.63
CA LEU A 248 -0.75 11.86 -5.54
C LEU A 248 -0.13 11.98 -4.16
N VAL A 249 1.21 12.03 -4.07
CA VAL A 249 1.89 12.26 -2.79
C VAL A 249 2.36 13.70 -2.67
N SER A 250 2.85 14.25 -3.78
CA SER A 250 3.19 15.66 -3.91
C SER A 250 3.22 16.02 -5.40
N ALA A 251 3.42 17.30 -5.72
CA ALA A 251 3.69 17.77 -7.08
C ALA A 251 4.90 17.10 -7.75
N ARG A 252 5.71 16.30 -7.04
CA ARG A 252 6.87 15.58 -7.56
C ARG A 252 6.80 14.07 -7.37
N GLU A 253 5.74 13.52 -6.80
CA GLU A 253 5.69 12.09 -6.48
C GLU A 253 4.28 11.50 -6.61
N LEU A 254 4.23 10.37 -7.32
CA LEU A 254 3.04 9.52 -7.46
C LEU A 254 3.32 8.13 -6.88
N HIS A 255 2.31 7.54 -6.23
CA HIS A 255 2.35 6.15 -5.76
C HIS A 255 1.38 5.29 -6.57
N PRO A 256 1.67 3.99 -6.79
CA PRO A 256 0.70 3.05 -7.35
C PRO A 256 -0.58 2.98 -6.50
N ALA A 257 -1.75 2.97 -7.13
CA ALA A 257 -3.04 2.79 -6.46
C ALA A 257 -3.75 1.48 -6.82
N CYS A 258 -3.19 0.69 -7.74
CA CYS A 258 -3.76 -0.60 -8.13
C CYS A 258 -3.34 -1.72 -7.18
N GLN A 259 -4.30 -2.52 -6.71
CA GLN A 259 -4.03 -3.68 -5.85
C GLN A 259 -3.54 -4.87 -6.68
N PHE A 260 -2.37 -5.40 -6.37
CA PHE A 260 -1.88 -6.63 -7.00
C PHE A 260 -2.53 -7.85 -6.36
N ARG A 261 -3.10 -8.74 -7.18
CA ARG A 261 -3.77 -9.96 -6.71
C ARG A 261 -3.19 -11.17 -7.42
N LEU A 262 -2.83 -12.19 -6.66
CA LEU A 262 -2.39 -13.46 -7.22
C LEU A 262 -3.59 -14.35 -7.58
N PRO A 263 -3.55 -14.98 -8.77
CA PRO A 263 -4.36 -16.15 -9.06
C PRO A 263 -4.18 -17.24 -7.99
N LYS A 264 -5.25 -17.97 -7.70
CA LYS A 264 -5.31 -18.99 -6.64
C LYS A 264 -4.18 -20.02 -6.72
N ARG A 265 -3.79 -20.41 -7.94
CA ARG A 265 -2.67 -21.35 -8.18
C ARG A 265 -1.34 -20.84 -7.62
N TYR A 266 -0.97 -19.59 -7.93
CA TYR A 266 0.29 -19.00 -7.48
C TYR A 266 0.24 -18.68 -6.00
N TRP A 267 -0.91 -18.26 -5.51
CA TRP A 267 -1.07 -17.97 -4.10
C TRP A 267 -0.94 -19.22 -3.21
N LYS A 268 -1.59 -20.33 -3.60
CA LYS A 268 -1.43 -21.62 -2.90
C LYS A 268 0.02 -22.10 -2.94
N PHE A 269 0.69 -21.94 -4.07
CA PHE A 269 2.11 -22.27 -4.24
C PHE A 269 3.01 -21.43 -3.33
N MET A 270 2.92 -20.11 -3.40
CA MET A 270 3.71 -19.20 -2.55
C MET A 270 3.52 -19.49 -1.07
N TYR A 271 2.28 -19.77 -0.65
CA TYR A 271 1.99 -20.09 0.74
C TYR A 271 2.61 -21.43 1.18
N LYS A 272 2.53 -22.47 0.35
CA LYS A 272 3.16 -23.76 0.67
C LYS A 272 4.67 -23.60 0.82
N MET A 273 5.30 -22.87 -0.10
CA MET A 273 6.72 -22.52 -0.01
C MET A 273 7.07 -21.79 1.29
N ASP A 274 6.27 -20.78 1.68
CA ASP A 274 6.45 -20.09 2.96
C ASP A 274 6.41 -21.05 4.16
N LYS A 275 5.46 -22.00 4.15
CA LYS A 275 5.31 -22.97 5.22
C LYS A 275 6.47 -23.96 5.30
N MET A 276 6.98 -24.39 4.16
CA MET A 276 8.12 -25.30 4.09
C MET A 276 9.38 -24.63 4.65
N ILE A 277 9.61 -23.36 4.28
CA ILE A 277 10.70 -22.55 4.81
C ILE A 277 10.56 -22.36 6.32
N GLU A 278 9.36 -22.02 6.81
CA GLU A 278 9.09 -21.86 8.25
C GLU A 278 9.30 -23.16 9.06
N LYS A 279 8.99 -24.31 8.46
CA LYS A 279 9.22 -25.64 9.08
C LYS A 279 10.69 -26.07 9.06
N GLY A 280 11.55 -25.38 8.29
CA GLY A 280 12.93 -25.79 8.10
C GLY A 280 13.08 -27.10 7.32
N VAL A 281 12.18 -27.37 6.37
CA VAL A 281 12.31 -28.56 5.49
C VAL A 281 13.65 -28.47 4.76
N SER A 282 14.42 -29.56 4.76
CA SER A 282 15.74 -29.62 4.12
C SER A 282 15.88 -30.73 3.07
N ASP A 283 14.87 -31.59 2.94
CA ASP A 283 14.90 -32.77 2.07
C ASP A 283 14.08 -32.54 0.78
N ASP A 284 14.73 -32.72 -0.37
CA ASP A 284 14.17 -32.51 -1.71
C ASP A 284 13.02 -33.47 -2.06
N SER A 285 13.00 -34.67 -1.47
CA SER A 285 11.97 -35.69 -1.73
C SER A 285 10.58 -35.28 -1.20
N ASN A 286 10.55 -34.64 -0.02
CA ASN A 286 9.33 -34.13 0.61
C ASN A 286 8.72 -32.94 -0.14
N ILE A 287 9.49 -32.22 -0.95
CA ILE A 287 9.03 -31.02 -1.68
C ILE A 287 8.00 -31.38 -2.74
N ARG A 288 8.32 -32.38 -3.57
CA ARG A 288 7.44 -32.78 -4.68
C ARG A 288 6.11 -33.30 -4.14
N GLU A 289 6.14 -34.04 -3.05
CA GLU A 289 4.94 -34.52 -2.36
C GLU A 289 4.14 -33.37 -1.72
N GLU A 290 4.78 -32.50 -0.92
CA GLU A 290 4.10 -31.37 -0.26
C GLU A 290 3.51 -30.37 -1.28
N LEU A 291 4.19 -30.14 -2.41
CA LEU A 291 3.69 -29.28 -3.49
C LEU A 291 2.64 -29.97 -4.37
N GLY A 292 2.57 -31.31 -4.36
CA GLY A 292 1.60 -32.11 -5.10
C GLY A 292 1.99 -32.33 -6.57
N GLY A 293 3.27 -32.61 -6.84
CA GLY A 293 3.79 -32.91 -8.18
C GLY A 293 3.91 -31.70 -9.11
N VAL A 294 3.78 -30.49 -8.57
CA VAL A 294 3.84 -29.25 -9.37
C VAL A 294 5.28 -29.00 -9.84
N ASN A 295 5.45 -28.65 -11.12
CA ASN A 295 6.72 -28.17 -11.64
C ASN A 295 7.00 -26.76 -11.07
N VAL A 296 7.96 -26.68 -10.14
CA VAL A 296 8.31 -25.47 -9.38
C VAL A 296 8.83 -24.37 -10.28
N GLU A 297 9.71 -24.71 -11.23
CA GLU A 297 10.29 -23.78 -12.21
C GLU A 297 9.18 -23.12 -13.03
N LYS A 298 8.32 -23.92 -13.66
CA LYS A 298 7.17 -23.42 -14.44
C LYS A 298 6.20 -22.56 -13.61
N MET A 299 6.07 -22.83 -12.31
CA MET A 299 5.25 -21.99 -11.42
C MET A 299 5.86 -20.61 -11.24
N TYR A 300 7.17 -20.52 -11.03
CA TYR A 300 7.85 -19.23 -10.92
C TYR A 300 7.92 -18.51 -12.26
N GLU A 301 8.13 -19.19 -13.38
CA GLU A 301 8.09 -18.59 -14.72
C GLU A 301 6.73 -17.95 -14.99
N GLY A 302 5.64 -18.69 -14.84
CA GLY A 302 4.30 -18.15 -15.06
C GLY A 302 3.94 -17.06 -14.04
N LEU A 303 4.45 -17.13 -12.81
CA LEU A 303 4.29 -16.06 -11.82
C LEU A 303 5.02 -14.79 -12.25
N LEU A 304 6.24 -14.92 -12.80
CA LEU A 304 7.00 -13.79 -13.34
C LEU A 304 6.26 -13.13 -14.51
N GLU A 305 5.79 -13.92 -15.47
CA GLU A 305 4.99 -13.43 -16.59
C GLU A 305 3.74 -12.69 -16.11
N TYR A 306 3.06 -13.23 -15.10
CA TYR A 306 1.91 -12.60 -14.49
C TYR A 306 2.26 -11.25 -13.87
N CYS A 307 3.36 -11.17 -13.10
CA CYS A 307 3.88 -9.92 -12.54
C CYS A 307 4.22 -8.91 -13.65
N ILE A 308 4.89 -9.34 -14.72
CA ILE A 308 5.25 -8.50 -15.87
C ILE A 308 3.99 -7.96 -16.57
N SER A 309 2.99 -8.81 -16.80
CA SER A 309 1.73 -8.40 -17.41
C SER A 309 1.02 -7.33 -16.56
N PHE A 310 1.07 -7.46 -15.23
CA PHE A 310 0.51 -6.48 -14.32
C PHE A 310 1.30 -5.17 -14.36
N MET A 311 2.63 -5.25 -14.38
CA MET A 311 3.49 -4.06 -14.47
C MET A 311 3.22 -3.26 -15.75
N LYS A 312 3.20 -3.94 -16.90
CA LYS A 312 2.93 -3.32 -18.21
C LYS A 312 1.55 -2.65 -18.25
N ARG A 313 0.51 -3.34 -17.77
CA ARG A 313 -0.86 -2.80 -17.72
C ARG A 313 -0.98 -1.56 -16.83
N ASN A 314 -0.26 -1.53 -15.72
CA ASN A 314 -0.30 -0.43 -14.77
C ASN A 314 0.79 0.64 -15.01
N CYS A 315 1.41 0.64 -16.19
CA CYS A 315 2.52 1.53 -16.56
C CYS A 315 3.60 1.60 -15.48
N LEU A 316 3.86 0.47 -14.81
CA LEU A 316 4.88 0.36 -13.79
C LEU A 316 6.30 0.20 -14.39
N ASP A 317 6.37 -0.01 -15.69
CA ASP A 317 7.55 -0.33 -16.50
C ASP A 317 8.42 0.89 -16.86
N LYS A 318 7.95 2.13 -16.66
CA LYS A 318 8.69 3.33 -17.09
C LYS A 318 10.04 3.52 -16.38
N THR A 319 10.18 3.09 -15.12
CA THR A 319 11.48 3.04 -14.41
C THR A 319 12.48 2.06 -15.02
N PHE A 320 12.03 1.15 -15.90
CA PHE A 320 12.87 0.12 -16.51
C PHE A 320 13.32 0.46 -17.93
N LYS A 321 12.59 1.33 -18.64
CA LYS A 321 12.98 1.81 -19.98
C LYS A 321 14.36 2.46 -20.00
N ASP A 322 14.72 3.18 -18.93
CA ASP A 322 16.03 3.84 -18.80
C ASP A 322 17.20 2.84 -18.64
N LYS A 323 16.93 1.56 -18.34
CA LYS A 323 17.96 0.52 -18.13
C LYS A 323 18.25 -0.37 -19.36
N LYS A 324 17.63 -0.14 -20.53
CA LYS A 324 17.89 -0.90 -21.79
C LYS A 324 17.86 -2.44 -21.66
N ILE A 325 17.18 -2.97 -20.64
CA ILE A 325 17.13 -4.39 -20.32
C ILE A 325 15.67 -4.81 -20.28
N SER A 326 15.30 -5.76 -21.14
CA SER A 326 14.03 -6.48 -21.03
C SER A 326 14.08 -7.29 -19.73
N TYR A 327 13.32 -6.86 -18.72
CA TYR A 327 13.29 -7.46 -17.37
C TYR A 327 13.06 -8.99 -17.38
N SER A 328 12.41 -9.55 -18.40
CA SER A 328 12.26 -11.00 -18.54
C SER A 328 13.57 -11.70 -18.88
N GLU A 329 14.38 -11.14 -19.78
CA GLU A 329 15.57 -11.81 -20.33
C GLU A 329 16.71 -11.88 -19.31
N THR A 330 16.94 -10.81 -18.55
CA THR A 330 18.02 -10.79 -17.54
C THR A 330 17.67 -11.57 -16.28
N LEU A 331 16.38 -11.63 -15.90
CA LEU A 331 15.94 -12.44 -14.75
C LEU A 331 15.95 -13.93 -15.03
N GLN A 332 15.44 -14.34 -16.19
CA GLN A 332 15.45 -15.74 -16.60
C GLN A 332 16.89 -16.27 -16.68
N LYS A 333 17.78 -15.53 -17.34
CA LYS A 333 19.13 -16.03 -17.67
C LYS A 333 20.11 -16.12 -16.50
N ASN A 334 19.99 -15.25 -15.48
CA ASN A 334 20.98 -15.22 -14.39
C ASN A 334 20.53 -15.91 -13.10
N TYR A 335 19.22 -15.90 -12.79
CA TYR A 335 18.70 -16.44 -11.52
C TYR A 335 18.01 -17.80 -11.67
N TYR A 336 17.24 -18.04 -12.73
CA TYR A 336 16.52 -19.30 -12.91
C TYR A 336 17.46 -20.41 -13.35
N ASP A 337 18.23 -20.17 -14.41
CA ASP A 337 19.13 -21.17 -14.99
C ASP A 337 20.10 -21.72 -13.93
N LYS A 338 20.61 -20.87 -13.03
CA LYS A 338 21.51 -21.28 -11.94
C LYS A 338 20.80 -21.93 -10.75
N ALA A 339 19.60 -21.48 -10.40
CA ALA A 339 18.88 -22.01 -9.24
C ALA A 339 18.19 -23.36 -9.53
N PHE A 340 17.72 -23.58 -10.76
CA PHE A 340 17.02 -24.79 -11.18
C PHE A 340 17.95 -25.84 -11.82
N SER A 341 19.14 -25.48 -12.31
CA SER A 341 20.17 -26.46 -12.72
C SER A 341 20.72 -27.29 -11.56
N ASP A 342 20.84 -26.69 -10.38
CA ASP A 342 21.35 -27.32 -9.15
C ASP A 342 20.27 -28.10 -8.39
N ALA A 343 18.99 -27.85 -8.68
CA ALA A 343 17.80 -28.50 -8.11
C ALA A 343 17.68 -28.57 -6.56
N ARG A 344 18.66 -28.05 -5.80
CA ARG A 344 18.65 -28.01 -4.33
C ARG A 344 17.55 -27.11 -3.79
N PHE A 345 16.88 -27.54 -2.72
CA PHE A 345 15.89 -26.72 -2.01
C PHE A 345 16.37 -25.33 -1.62
N SER A 346 17.63 -25.21 -1.18
CA SER A 346 18.23 -23.93 -0.77
C SER A 346 18.22 -22.91 -1.91
N SER A 347 18.48 -23.35 -3.14
CA SER A 347 18.45 -22.53 -4.34
C SER A 347 17.02 -22.10 -4.68
N ILE A 348 16.04 -23.02 -4.55
CA ILE A 348 14.60 -22.71 -4.74
C ILE A 348 14.12 -21.71 -3.67
N CYS A 349 14.57 -21.83 -2.43
CA CYS A 349 14.25 -20.88 -1.35
C CYS A 349 14.80 -19.48 -1.64
N ALA A 350 16.01 -19.38 -2.19
CA ALA A 350 16.58 -18.10 -2.60
C ALA A 350 15.69 -17.43 -3.67
N VAL A 351 15.25 -18.19 -4.69
CA VAL A 351 14.29 -17.69 -5.70
C VAL A 351 12.98 -17.23 -5.05
N HIS A 352 12.43 -18.03 -4.14
CA HIS A 352 11.19 -17.69 -3.42
C HIS A 352 11.29 -16.37 -2.65
N ILE A 353 12.42 -16.13 -1.97
CA ILE A 353 12.70 -14.89 -1.23
C ILE A 353 12.74 -13.69 -2.19
N GLU A 354 13.35 -13.82 -3.36
CA GLU A 354 13.34 -12.75 -4.35
C GLU A 354 11.94 -12.48 -4.90
N PHE A 355 11.13 -13.52 -5.12
CA PHE A 355 9.72 -13.36 -5.48
C PHE A 355 8.91 -12.65 -4.40
N ARG A 356 9.12 -12.99 -3.13
CA ARG A 356 8.53 -12.27 -1.99
C ARG A 356 8.84 -10.77 -2.04
N LYS A 357 10.09 -10.39 -2.35
CA LYS A 357 10.49 -8.99 -2.49
C LYS A 357 9.84 -8.33 -3.70
N LEU A 358 9.81 -8.98 -4.87
CA LEU A 358 9.10 -8.48 -6.06
C LEU A 358 7.62 -8.22 -5.76
N LEU A 359 6.92 -9.20 -5.16
CA LEU A 359 5.51 -9.08 -4.81
C LEU A 359 5.25 -7.93 -3.82
N SER A 360 6.16 -7.76 -2.84
CA SER A 360 6.14 -6.63 -1.91
C SER A 360 6.30 -5.28 -2.62
N ALA A 361 7.20 -5.21 -3.60
CA ALA A 361 7.43 -4.00 -4.39
C ALA A 361 6.25 -3.64 -5.30
N LEU A 362 5.46 -4.62 -5.75
CA LEU A 362 4.24 -4.41 -6.56
C LEU A 362 3.04 -3.89 -5.75
N THR A 363 3.15 -3.78 -4.43
CA THR A 363 2.05 -3.33 -3.57
C THR A 363 1.84 -1.81 -3.60
N THR A 364 0.65 -1.38 -3.17
CA THR A 364 0.26 0.04 -3.01
C THR A 364 0.98 0.75 -1.86
N LYS A 365 1.86 0.07 -1.13
CA LYS A 365 2.68 0.63 -0.05
C LYS A 365 3.87 1.36 -0.66
N GLY A 366 3.59 2.50 -1.29
CA GLY A 366 4.55 3.22 -2.11
C GLY A 366 5.88 3.58 -1.43
N GLY A 367 6.89 3.78 -2.26
CA GLY A 367 8.20 4.31 -1.86
C GLY A 367 9.21 3.28 -1.36
N SER A 368 8.84 2.00 -1.21
CA SER A 368 9.77 0.90 -0.95
C SER A 368 10.73 0.73 -2.14
N THR A 369 12.01 1.07 -1.95
CA THR A 369 13.10 0.58 -2.80
C THR A 369 13.49 -0.77 -2.22
N THR A 370 13.12 -1.85 -2.91
CA THR A 370 13.42 -3.21 -2.45
C THR A 370 14.28 -3.88 -3.50
N ASP A 371 15.44 -4.34 -3.09
CA ASP A 371 16.40 -4.96 -4.00
C ASP A 371 15.95 -6.40 -4.22
N PHE A 372 15.30 -6.63 -5.35
CA PHE A 372 14.90 -7.96 -5.79
C PHE A 372 15.69 -8.34 -7.03
N PHE A 373 16.13 -9.60 -7.07
CA PHE A 373 16.95 -10.19 -8.13
C PHE A 373 18.20 -9.34 -8.47
N SER A 374 18.87 -8.85 -7.42
CA SER A 374 20.04 -7.99 -7.52
C SER A 374 21.29 -8.72 -7.03
N GLU A 375 22.40 -8.58 -7.75
CA GLU A 375 23.70 -9.02 -7.26
C GLU A 375 24.30 -8.00 -6.27
N LYS A 376 25.31 -8.43 -5.51
CA LYS A 376 25.97 -7.58 -4.52
C LYS A 376 26.63 -6.39 -5.22
N GLY A 377 26.08 -5.19 -5.01
CA GLY A 377 26.54 -3.93 -5.62
C GLY A 377 25.56 -3.30 -6.60
N ASP A 378 24.51 -4.01 -6.98
CA ASP A 378 23.45 -3.47 -7.83
C ASP A 378 22.64 -2.39 -7.12
N LYS A 379 22.14 -1.43 -7.90
CA LYS A 379 21.25 -0.40 -7.38
C LYS A 379 19.84 -0.96 -7.15
N PRO A 380 19.22 -0.68 -6.00
CA PRO A 380 17.83 -0.98 -5.70
C PRO A 380 16.86 -0.75 -6.85
N LEU A 381 16.05 -1.76 -7.18
CA LEU A 381 14.89 -1.60 -8.06
C LEU A 381 13.69 -1.18 -7.20
N GLY A 382 13.26 0.06 -7.33
CA GLY A 382 12.07 0.56 -6.65
C GLY A 382 11.08 1.16 -7.65
N PHE A 383 9.79 0.86 -7.49
CA PHE A 383 8.72 1.55 -8.21
C PHE A 383 8.44 2.90 -7.55
N ARG A 384 9.40 3.84 -7.64
CA ARG A 384 9.18 5.27 -7.29
C ARG A 384 8.97 6.08 -8.55
N TYR A 385 7.81 6.71 -8.66
CA TYR A 385 7.51 7.66 -9.72
C TYR A 385 7.87 9.06 -9.24
N GLN A 386 9.11 9.46 -9.53
CA GLN A 386 9.56 10.82 -9.35
C GLN A 386 9.11 11.64 -10.57
N GLY A 387 8.17 12.55 -10.34
CA GLY A 387 7.59 13.40 -11.36
C GLY A 387 6.10 13.17 -11.55
N THR A 388 5.42 14.28 -11.83
CA THR A 388 4.00 14.37 -12.16
C THR A 388 3.81 14.75 -13.62
N GLY A 389 4.82 14.47 -14.46
CA GLY A 389 4.79 14.76 -15.89
C GLY A 389 3.60 14.12 -16.60
N GLU A 390 3.13 12.95 -16.14
CA GLU A 390 1.93 12.30 -16.67
C GLU A 390 0.63 13.07 -16.38
N LEU A 391 0.60 13.94 -15.37
CA LEU A 391 -0.54 14.81 -15.12
C LEU A 391 -0.56 16.02 -16.04
N LYS A 392 0.58 16.36 -16.65
CA LYS A 392 0.60 17.41 -17.66
C LYS A 392 -0.19 16.91 -18.88
N PRO A 393 -0.97 17.80 -19.51
CA PRO A 393 -1.63 17.48 -20.77
C PRO A 393 -0.62 17.04 -21.83
N ASP A 394 -1.08 16.16 -22.72
CA ASP A 394 -0.27 15.64 -23.80
C ASP A 394 0.21 16.79 -24.70
N SER A 395 1.51 16.84 -25.00
CA SER A 395 2.09 17.96 -25.76
C SER A 395 1.66 18.01 -27.23
N LYS A 396 1.07 16.93 -27.76
CA LYS A 396 0.53 16.84 -29.12
C LYS A 396 -0.98 17.04 -29.17
N THR A 397 -1.74 16.54 -28.18
CA THR A 397 -3.20 16.62 -28.20
C THR A 397 -3.79 17.68 -27.26
N GLY A 398 -3.03 18.20 -26.31
CA GLY A 398 -3.49 19.22 -25.35
C GLY A 398 -4.43 18.69 -24.25
N GLU A 399 -4.87 17.44 -24.33
CA GLU A 399 -5.80 16.83 -23.36
C GLU A 399 -5.07 16.48 -22.05
N ALA A 400 -5.65 16.83 -20.89
CA ALA A 400 -5.13 16.30 -19.63
C ALA A 400 -5.32 14.78 -19.58
N ASN A 401 -4.34 14.10 -19.00
CA ASN A 401 -4.24 12.65 -19.11
C ASN A 401 -4.88 11.89 -17.92
N ALA A 402 -5.59 12.58 -17.03
CA ALA A 402 -6.10 11.98 -15.80
C ALA A 402 -7.48 12.51 -15.35
N THR A 403 -8.27 11.61 -14.78
CA THR A 403 -9.51 11.88 -14.05
C THR A 403 -9.22 11.83 -12.54
N LEU A 404 -9.55 12.89 -11.82
CA LEU A 404 -9.55 12.90 -10.36
C LEU A 404 -10.76 12.12 -9.84
N ILE A 405 -10.51 11.16 -8.95
CA ILE A 405 -11.55 10.36 -8.29
C ILE A 405 -11.60 10.76 -6.81
N ARG A 406 -12.70 11.36 -6.38
CA ARG A 406 -13.00 11.61 -4.96
C ARG A 406 -13.82 10.44 -4.43
N GLN A 407 -13.27 9.73 -3.46
CA GLN A 407 -13.93 8.57 -2.85
C GLN A 407 -14.49 8.93 -1.47
N SER A 408 -15.69 8.43 -1.17
CA SER A 408 -16.20 8.35 0.20
C SER A 408 -15.33 7.44 1.08
N ILE A 409 -15.53 7.48 2.40
CA ILE A 409 -14.73 6.70 3.38
C ILE A 409 -14.72 5.19 3.05
N THR A 410 -15.83 4.65 2.52
CA THR A 410 -15.96 3.24 2.14
C THR A 410 -15.64 2.97 0.66
N GLY A 411 -15.45 4.01 -0.15
CA GLY A 411 -15.24 3.92 -1.60
C GLY A 411 -16.47 3.46 -2.38
N LEU A 412 -17.65 3.46 -1.76
CA LEU A 412 -18.91 3.09 -2.45
C LEU A 412 -19.43 4.22 -3.33
N TYR A 413 -19.28 5.46 -2.87
CA TYR A 413 -19.57 6.65 -3.66
C TYR A 413 -18.28 7.25 -4.21
N GLU A 414 -18.27 7.53 -5.51
CA GLU A 414 -17.19 8.19 -6.22
C GLU A 414 -17.71 9.40 -7.00
N THR A 415 -16.99 10.52 -6.93
CA THR A 415 -17.14 11.65 -7.85
C THR A 415 -15.93 11.68 -8.77
N ARG A 416 -16.17 11.63 -10.07
CA ARG A 416 -15.12 11.66 -11.10
C ARG A 416 -15.09 13.02 -11.78
N ILE A 417 -13.94 13.67 -11.74
CA ILE A 417 -13.71 14.99 -12.33
C ILE A 417 -12.64 14.82 -13.41
N ASP A 418 -13.03 15.03 -14.65
CA ASP A 418 -12.10 15.01 -15.77
C ASP A 418 -11.24 16.28 -15.73
N LEU A 419 -9.95 16.13 -15.45
CA LEU A 419 -9.04 17.27 -15.37
C LEU A 419 -8.71 17.83 -16.75
N GLY A 420 -9.03 17.11 -17.84
CA GLY A 420 -8.80 17.52 -19.22
C GLY A 420 -9.75 18.61 -19.70
N LYS A 421 -10.95 18.63 -19.13
CA LYS A 421 -12.01 19.59 -19.47
C LYS A 421 -11.96 20.88 -18.64
N LEU A 422 -11.03 20.97 -17.70
CA LEU A 422 -10.86 22.15 -16.86
C LEU A 422 -9.95 23.15 -17.59
N GLY A 423 -10.45 24.36 -17.83
CA GLY A 423 -9.79 25.38 -18.65
C GLY A 423 -10.13 25.32 -20.14
N GLU A 424 -11.19 24.59 -20.52
CA GLU A 424 -11.85 24.73 -21.83
C GLU A 424 -13.02 25.71 -21.66
N ASP A 425 -12.88 26.91 -22.25
CA ASP A 425 -14.00 27.79 -22.60
C ASP A 425 -14.46 27.52 -24.04
#